data_AF-A0A6V8KQ91-F1
#
_entry.id   AF-A0A6V8KQ91-F1
#
_cell.length_a   1.000
_cell.length_b   1.000
_cell.length_c   1.000
_cell.angle_alpha   90.00
_cell.angle_beta   90.00
_cell.angle_gamma   90.00
#
_symmetry.space_group_name_H-M   'P 1'
#
loop_
_entity.id
_entity.type
_entity.pdbx_description
1 polymer ?
#
loop_
_entity_poly.entity_id
_entity_poly.type
_entity_poly.pdbx_seq_one_letter_code
_entity_poly.pdbx_strand_id
1 'polypeptide(L)'
;MRRAFVRVVAALAAASVVVATAGPARAASDEWKRIPCTSGAIDRAVASPDGLNLTMEWHLDCAASPDVPGARFGHGLYPRKGEAVAPGQWLQIYSLTAPTLFAATAKLPDAPELGICVVTDYDVRVGCVRVERYPSGYVAVEPLPTSDPLVDRPVRFVPFDQGGGGTCGGCW
;
A
#
# COMPACT_ATOMS: atom_id res chain seq x y z
N MET A 1 16.66 68.98 -13.03
CA MET A 1 16.37 67.79 -13.86
C MET A 1 17.10 66.58 -13.26
N ARG A 2 16.38 65.66 -12.61
CA ARG A 2 16.93 64.39 -12.11
C ARG A 2 16.03 63.27 -12.62
N ARG A 3 16.53 62.45 -13.55
CA ARG A 3 15.81 61.32 -14.15
C ARG A 3 16.01 60.09 -13.26
N ALA A 4 14.91 59.55 -12.72
CA ALA A 4 14.91 58.29 -11.99
C ALA A 4 14.94 57.13 -13.00
N PHE A 5 15.99 56.30 -12.93
CA PHE A 5 16.11 55.07 -13.70
C PHE A 5 15.35 53.96 -12.96
N VAL A 6 14.22 53.51 -13.54
CA VAL A 6 13.50 52.33 -13.08
C VAL A 6 14.23 51.10 -13.61
N ARG A 7 14.79 50.28 -12.70
CA ARG A 7 15.39 48.98 -13.03
C ARG A 7 14.29 47.92 -12.99
N VAL A 8 13.90 47.39 -14.15
CA VAL A 8 13.05 46.21 -14.28
C VAL A 8 13.94 44.98 -14.05
N VAL A 9 13.73 44.28 -12.94
CA VAL A 9 14.37 42.98 -12.66
C VAL A 9 13.42 41.89 -13.17
N ALA A 10 13.77 41.27 -14.30
CA ALA A 10 13.07 40.11 -14.80
C ALA A 10 13.48 38.88 -13.98
N ALA A 11 12.54 38.31 -13.21
CA ALA A 11 12.74 37.05 -12.51
C ALA A 11 12.58 35.89 -13.50
N LEU A 12 13.67 35.20 -13.85
CA LEU A 12 13.60 33.89 -14.50
C LEU A 12 13.12 32.87 -13.46
N ALA A 13 11.88 32.40 -13.62
CA ALA A 13 11.39 31.23 -12.91
C ALA A 13 12.09 29.98 -13.50
N ALA A 14 13.07 29.44 -12.77
CA ALA A 14 13.65 28.14 -13.09
C ALA A 14 12.60 27.06 -12.78
N ALA A 15 12.02 26.49 -13.84
CA ALA A 15 11.16 25.32 -13.72
C ALA A 15 12.04 24.11 -13.37
N SER A 16 12.08 23.75 -12.10
CA SER A 16 12.67 22.49 -11.62
C SER A 16 11.86 21.34 -12.18
N VAL A 17 12.34 20.72 -13.26
CA VAL A 17 11.79 19.45 -13.75
C VAL A 17 12.11 18.40 -12.69
N VAL A 18 11.13 18.05 -11.88
CA VAL A 18 11.19 16.90 -10.99
C VAL A 18 11.20 15.67 -11.89
N VAL A 19 12.39 15.16 -12.18
CA VAL A 19 12.57 13.85 -12.80
C VAL A 19 12.14 12.84 -11.76
N ALA A 20 10.87 12.41 -11.82
CA ALA A 20 10.41 11.25 -11.09
C ALA A 20 11.22 10.06 -11.61
N THR A 21 12.20 9.60 -10.83
CA THR A 21 12.90 8.35 -11.08
C THR A 21 11.88 7.23 -10.96
N ALA A 22 11.29 6.84 -12.08
CA ALA A 22 10.52 5.62 -12.18
C ALA A 22 11.41 4.50 -11.63
N GLY A 23 10.95 3.85 -10.55
CA GLY A 23 11.64 2.69 -10.00
C GLY A 23 11.86 1.62 -11.07
N PRO A 24 12.79 0.68 -10.85
CA PRO A 24 13.03 -0.41 -11.79
C PRO A 24 11.71 -1.12 -12.09
N ALA A 25 11.32 -1.14 -13.37
CA ALA A 25 10.14 -1.84 -13.83
C ALA A 25 10.30 -3.33 -13.52
N ARG A 26 9.71 -3.79 -12.42
CA ARG A 26 9.59 -5.22 -12.13
C ARG A 26 8.48 -5.78 -13.00
N ALA A 27 8.76 -6.88 -13.69
CA ALA A 27 7.73 -7.62 -14.40
C ALA A 27 6.66 -8.05 -13.37
N ALA A 28 5.44 -7.56 -13.55
CA ALA A 28 4.25 -8.05 -12.87
C ALA A 28 4.20 -9.57 -13.03
N SER A 29 4.22 -10.34 -11.93
CA SER A 29 3.96 -11.78 -12.01
C SER A 29 2.62 -12.02 -12.69
N ASP A 30 2.45 -13.10 -13.46
CA ASP A 30 1.18 -13.39 -14.15
C ASP A 30 -0.02 -13.49 -13.18
N GLU A 31 0.23 -13.80 -11.90
CA GLU A 31 -0.75 -13.85 -10.81
C GLU A 31 -1.14 -12.47 -10.25
N TRP A 32 -0.37 -11.44 -10.56
CA TRP A 32 -0.56 -10.06 -10.10
C TRP A 32 -0.44 -9.11 -11.29
N LYS A 33 -1.53 -8.93 -12.02
CA LYS A 33 -1.58 -7.97 -13.14
C LYS A 33 -2.07 -6.60 -12.65
N ARG A 34 -1.31 -5.55 -12.99
CA ARG A 34 -1.65 -4.15 -12.69
C ARG A 34 -2.96 -3.76 -13.37
N ILE A 35 -3.88 -3.18 -12.60
CA ILE A 35 -4.96 -2.33 -13.12
C ILE A 35 -4.80 -0.92 -12.55
N PRO A 36 -4.85 0.14 -13.37
CA PRO A 36 -4.82 1.51 -12.87
C PRO A 36 -6.12 1.80 -12.10
N CYS A 37 -6.00 2.03 -10.79
CA CYS A 37 -7.12 2.46 -9.97
C CYS A 37 -7.23 3.99 -9.95
N THR A 38 -8.46 4.52 -10.02
CA THR A 38 -8.77 5.95 -9.99
C THR A 38 -8.77 6.50 -8.58
N SER A 39 -9.22 5.71 -7.60
CA SER A 39 -9.20 6.08 -6.18
C SER A 39 -9.32 4.85 -5.25
N GLY A 40 -9.15 5.09 -3.95
CA GLY A 40 -9.49 4.14 -2.91
C GLY A 40 -8.97 4.59 -1.54
N ALA A 41 -9.46 3.95 -0.47
CA ALA A 41 -9.08 4.28 0.89
C ALA A 41 -9.31 3.10 1.84
N ILE A 42 -8.66 3.15 3.00
CA ILE A 42 -9.02 2.32 4.16
C ILE A 42 -10.09 3.07 4.94
N ASP A 43 -11.32 2.57 4.89
CA ASP A 43 -12.47 3.16 5.57
C ASP A 43 -12.42 2.88 7.07
N ARG A 44 -11.90 1.71 7.45
CA ARG A 44 -11.82 1.27 8.84
C ARG A 44 -10.68 0.30 9.05
N ALA A 45 -9.98 0.43 10.17
CA ALA A 45 -9.01 -0.56 10.65
C ALA A 45 -9.11 -0.69 12.17
N VAL A 46 -9.37 -1.90 12.67
CA VAL A 46 -9.62 -2.18 14.09
C VAL A 46 -8.85 -3.42 14.52
N ALA A 47 -7.99 -3.27 15.53
CA ALA A 47 -7.32 -4.39 16.16
C ALA A 47 -8.29 -5.18 17.05
N SER A 48 -8.14 -6.51 17.09
CA SER A 48 -8.88 -7.35 18.04
C SER A 48 -8.47 -7.04 19.48
N PRO A 49 -9.31 -7.34 20.48
CA PRO A 49 -9.00 -7.05 21.89
C PRO A 49 -7.74 -7.73 22.43
N ASP A 50 -7.37 -8.89 21.88
CA ASP A 50 -6.12 -9.60 22.18
C ASP A 50 -4.90 -9.05 21.42
N GLY A 51 -5.13 -8.07 20.53
CA GLY A 51 -4.12 -7.48 19.66
C GLY A 51 -3.56 -8.43 18.61
N LEU A 52 -4.10 -9.63 18.41
CA LEU A 52 -3.52 -10.64 17.52
C LEU A 52 -3.97 -10.49 16.07
N ASN A 53 -5.11 -9.86 15.84
CA ASN A 53 -5.71 -9.71 14.52
C ASN A 53 -6.04 -8.25 14.24
N LEU A 54 -6.05 -7.90 12.97
CA LEU A 54 -6.52 -6.62 12.48
C LEU A 54 -7.60 -6.85 11.45
N THR A 55 -8.79 -6.32 11.70
CA THR A 55 -9.86 -6.26 10.71
C THR A 55 -9.79 -4.92 10.00
N MET A 56 -9.75 -4.96 8.68
CA MET A 56 -9.68 -3.78 7.84
C MET A 56 -10.80 -3.83 6.80
N GLU A 57 -11.40 -2.67 6.55
CA GLU A 57 -12.41 -2.44 5.52
C GLU A 57 -11.88 -1.33 4.60
N TRP A 58 -11.94 -1.55 3.29
CA TRP A 58 -11.54 -0.58 2.28
C TRP A 58 -12.42 -0.65 1.04
N HIS A 59 -12.33 0.40 0.25
CA HIS A 59 -12.86 0.45 -1.09
C HIS A 59 -11.78 0.81 -2.11
N LEU A 60 -11.91 0.25 -3.31
CA LEU A 60 -11.09 0.57 -4.47
C LEU A 60 -11.99 0.90 -5.65
N ASP A 61 -11.80 2.05 -6.26
CA ASP A 61 -12.41 2.40 -7.54
C ASP A 61 -11.35 2.32 -8.62
N CYS A 62 -11.58 1.48 -9.63
CA CYS A 62 -10.61 1.23 -10.67
C CYS A 62 -11.19 1.43 -12.05
N ALA A 63 -10.36 1.99 -12.95
CA ALA A 63 -10.75 2.15 -14.33
C ALA A 63 -10.87 0.75 -14.94
N ALA A 64 -12.11 0.28 -15.10
CA ALA A 64 -12.41 -1.02 -15.64
C ALA A 64 -11.70 -1.19 -16.99
N SER A 65 -10.81 -2.17 -17.09
CA SER A 65 -10.40 -2.73 -18.37
C SER A 65 -10.91 -4.17 -18.41
N PRO A 66 -11.84 -4.50 -19.32
CA PRO A 66 -12.27 -5.88 -19.53
C PRO A 66 -11.13 -6.79 -20.03
N ASP A 67 -9.97 -6.21 -20.40
CA ASP A 67 -8.83 -6.90 -21.00
C ASP A 67 -7.88 -7.52 -19.97
N VAL A 68 -8.12 -7.34 -18.67
CA VAL A 68 -7.30 -7.95 -17.59
C VAL A 68 -8.16 -8.84 -16.68
N PRO A 69 -8.73 -9.94 -17.21
CA PRO A 69 -9.48 -10.88 -16.38
C PRO A 69 -8.60 -11.41 -15.25
N GLY A 70 -9.10 -11.34 -14.03
CA GLY A 70 -8.43 -11.88 -12.83
C GLY A 70 -7.36 -10.99 -12.21
N ALA A 71 -7.28 -9.69 -12.56
CA ALA A 71 -6.46 -8.73 -11.81
C ALA A 71 -6.86 -8.68 -10.33
N ARG A 72 -5.86 -8.47 -9.46
CA ARG A 72 -6.05 -8.57 -8.02
C ARG A 72 -5.37 -7.45 -7.25
N PHE A 73 -5.91 -7.16 -6.07
CA PHE A 73 -5.27 -6.34 -5.03
C PHE A 73 -5.11 -7.16 -3.75
N GLY A 74 -4.27 -6.70 -2.82
CA GLY A 74 -4.13 -7.31 -1.51
C GLY A 74 -3.45 -6.40 -0.51
N HIS A 75 -2.87 -6.98 0.54
CA HIS A 75 -2.19 -6.25 1.60
C HIS A 75 -0.70 -6.46 1.54
N GLY A 76 0.04 -5.35 1.46
CA GLY A 76 1.46 -5.33 1.75
C GLY A 76 1.68 -5.13 3.23
N LEU A 77 2.50 -6.00 3.83
CA LEU A 77 3.01 -5.88 5.19
C LEU A 77 4.39 -5.24 5.13
N TYR A 78 4.56 -4.18 5.90
CA TYR A 78 5.75 -3.36 5.94
C TYR A 78 6.35 -3.39 7.37
N PRO A 79 7.19 -4.38 7.71
CA PRO A 79 7.87 -4.41 9.01
C PRO A 79 8.92 -3.30 9.10
N ARG A 80 9.09 -2.61 10.24
CA ARG A 80 10.06 -1.50 10.34
C ARG A 80 11.48 -1.82 9.82
N LYS A 81 11.90 -3.08 9.94
CA LYS A 81 13.14 -3.60 9.36
C LYS A 81 12.81 -4.82 8.50
N GLY A 82 13.48 -4.95 7.35
CA GLY A 82 13.33 -6.09 6.44
C GLY A 82 12.67 -5.72 5.12
N GLU A 83 12.17 -6.72 4.39
CA GLU A 83 11.45 -6.55 3.12
C GLU A 83 9.95 -6.39 3.36
N ALA A 84 9.26 -5.66 2.47
CA ALA A 84 7.80 -5.61 2.47
C ALA A 84 7.26 -6.82 1.70
N VAL A 85 6.20 -7.45 2.20
CA VAL A 85 5.66 -8.69 1.60
C VAL A 85 4.15 -8.59 1.39
N ALA A 86 3.66 -9.12 0.28
CA ALA A 86 2.23 -9.28 0.00
C ALA A 86 1.91 -10.77 -0.19
N PRO A 87 1.26 -11.41 0.80
CA PRO A 87 0.86 -12.82 0.70
C PRO A 87 -0.25 -13.04 -0.32
N GLY A 88 -0.08 -14.02 -1.20
CA GLY A 88 -1.02 -14.31 -2.29
C GLY A 88 -2.38 -14.82 -1.84
N GLN A 89 -2.45 -15.39 -0.63
CA GLN A 89 -3.71 -15.79 0.00
C GLN A 89 -4.64 -14.60 0.31
N TRP A 90 -4.13 -13.37 0.26
CA TRP A 90 -4.90 -12.15 0.51
C TRP A 90 -5.21 -11.39 -0.77
N LEU A 91 -4.94 -11.99 -1.93
CA LEU A 91 -5.32 -11.40 -3.20
C LEU A 91 -6.82 -11.53 -3.46
N GLN A 92 -7.42 -10.45 -3.94
CA GLN A 92 -8.85 -10.33 -4.23
C GLN A 92 -9.07 -9.74 -5.60
N ILE A 93 -10.10 -10.22 -6.30
CA ILE A 93 -10.43 -9.76 -7.65
C ILE A 93 -11.17 -8.42 -7.56
N TYR A 94 -10.84 -7.48 -8.45
CA TYR A 94 -11.56 -6.22 -8.58
C TYR A 94 -12.96 -6.38 -9.17
N SER A 95 -13.88 -5.50 -8.79
CA SER A 95 -15.13 -5.24 -9.49
C SER A 95 -14.90 -4.31 -10.69
N LEU A 96 -15.56 -4.60 -11.81
CA LEU A 96 -15.49 -3.80 -13.04
C LEU A 96 -16.63 -2.78 -13.18
N THR A 97 -17.63 -2.82 -12.30
CA THR A 97 -18.90 -2.08 -12.48
C THR A 97 -19.26 -1.18 -11.29
N ALA A 98 -18.52 -1.26 -10.20
CA ALA A 98 -18.71 -0.48 -8.98
C ALA A 98 -17.42 -0.48 -8.15
N PRO A 99 -17.27 0.43 -7.17
CA PRO A 99 -16.20 0.34 -6.19
C PRO A 99 -16.14 -1.06 -5.58
N THR A 100 -14.95 -1.63 -5.56
CA THR A 100 -14.68 -2.92 -4.93
C THR A 100 -14.59 -2.71 -3.43
N LEU A 101 -15.60 -3.18 -2.70
CA LEU A 101 -15.58 -3.23 -1.25
C LEU A 101 -14.94 -4.54 -0.80
N PHE A 102 -14.09 -4.46 0.21
CA PHE A 102 -13.53 -5.67 0.80
C PHE A 102 -13.22 -5.48 2.28
N ALA A 103 -13.47 -6.55 3.04
CA ALA A 103 -13.13 -6.64 4.44
C ALA A 103 -12.29 -7.90 4.66
N ALA A 104 -11.14 -7.74 5.33
CA ALA A 104 -10.31 -8.85 5.74
C ALA A 104 -9.89 -8.72 7.19
N THR A 105 -9.78 -9.87 7.83
CA THR A 105 -9.09 -10.03 9.09
C THR A 105 -7.76 -10.71 8.82
N ALA A 106 -6.66 -10.06 9.18
CA ALA A 106 -5.32 -10.59 9.07
C ALA A 106 -4.73 -10.79 10.46
N LYS A 107 -4.03 -11.91 10.67
CA LYS A 107 -3.20 -12.10 11.86
C LYS A 107 -2.02 -11.14 11.77
N LEU A 108 -1.81 -10.36 12.82
CA LEU A 108 -0.67 -9.45 12.91
C LEU A 108 0.61 -10.25 13.20
N PRO A 109 1.72 -9.97 12.50
CA PRO A 109 3.02 -10.51 12.87
C PRO A 109 3.43 -9.98 14.25
N ASP A 110 4.30 -10.72 14.94
CA ASP A 110 4.84 -10.31 16.23
C ASP A 110 5.93 -9.24 16.03
N ALA A 111 5.49 -8.02 15.76
CA ALA A 111 6.33 -6.86 15.55
C ALA A 111 5.83 -5.68 16.40
N PRO A 112 6.74 -4.88 16.99
CA PRO A 112 6.36 -3.71 17.78
C PRO A 112 5.75 -2.59 16.93
N GLU A 113 6.14 -2.51 15.66
CA GLU A 113 5.67 -1.50 14.70
C GLU A 113 5.68 -2.09 13.29
N LEU A 114 4.59 -1.89 12.56
CA LEU A 114 4.47 -2.30 11.17
C LEU A 114 3.52 -1.35 10.41
N GLY A 115 3.78 -1.16 9.12
CA GLY A 115 2.83 -0.57 8.19
C GLY A 115 2.01 -1.67 7.50
N ILE A 116 0.73 -1.43 7.26
CA ILE A 116 -0.09 -2.24 6.37
C ILE A 116 -0.68 -1.33 5.32
N CYS A 117 -0.50 -1.68 4.04
CA CYS A 117 -1.10 -0.95 2.95
C CYS A 117 -1.94 -1.86 2.06
N VAL A 118 -3.04 -1.32 1.56
CA VAL A 118 -3.69 -1.87 0.37
C VAL A 118 -2.79 -1.55 -0.82
N VAL A 119 -2.34 -2.60 -1.50
CA VAL A 119 -1.45 -2.49 -2.65
C VAL A 119 -2.14 -3.08 -3.87
N THR A 120 -1.98 -2.38 -4.99
CA THR A 120 -2.54 -2.76 -6.30
C THR A 120 -1.46 -3.26 -7.25
N ASP A 121 -0.19 -3.03 -6.91
CA ASP A 121 1.02 -3.54 -7.55
C ASP A 121 2.22 -3.39 -6.58
N TYR A 122 3.42 -3.78 -6.99
CA TYR A 122 4.68 -3.71 -6.25
C TYR A 122 5.03 -2.32 -5.71
N ASP A 123 4.52 -1.27 -6.35
CA ASP A 123 4.87 0.13 -6.04
C ASP A 123 3.65 1.01 -5.70
N VAL A 124 2.43 0.54 -5.94
CA VAL A 124 1.22 1.38 -5.81
C VAL A 124 0.48 1.03 -4.53
N ARG A 125 0.49 1.98 -3.59
CA ARG A 125 -0.19 1.95 -2.29
C ARG A 125 -1.37 2.90 -2.34
N VAL A 126 -2.56 2.42 -1.99
CA VAL A 126 -3.79 3.21 -2.08
C VAL A 126 -4.16 3.82 -0.73
N GLY A 127 -4.08 3.02 0.33
CA GLY A 127 -4.24 3.48 1.70
C GLY A 127 -3.38 2.65 2.63
N CYS A 128 -2.82 3.29 3.65
CA CYS A 128 -1.95 2.64 4.63
C CYS A 128 -2.40 2.98 6.05
N VAL A 129 -2.09 2.06 6.97
CA VAL A 129 -2.18 2.28 8.42
C VAL A 129 -0.86 1.89 9.08
N ARG A 130 -0.51 2.58 10.15
CA ARG A 130 0.52 2.17 11.09
C ARG A 130 -0.14 1.38 12.20
N VAL A 131 0.46 0.25 12.54
CA VAL A 131 0.05 -0.57 13.68
C VAL A 131 1.21 -0.61 14.67
N GLU A 132 0.96 -0.13 15.89
CA GLU A 132 1.94 -0.11 16.97
C GLU A 132 1.44 -0.98 18.13
N ARG A 133 2.28 -1.91 18.59
CA ARG A 133 2.00 -2.77 19.73
C ARG A 133 2.77 -2.28 20.95
N TYR A 134 2.04 -1.95 22.00
CA TYR A 134 2.61 -1.48 23.26
C TYR A 134 2.84 -2.65 24.23
N PRO A 135 3.80 -2.53 25.18
CA PRO A 135 4.06 -3.57 26.18
C PRO A 135 2.85 -3.94 27.06
N SER A 136 1.86 -3.05 27.16
CA SER A 136 0.60 -3.30 27.85
C SER A 136 -0.34 -4.27 27.12
N GLY A 137 0.00 -4.69 25.89
CA GLY A 137 -0.87 -5.46 25.00
C GLY A 137 -1.83 -4.59 24.18
N TYR A 138 -1.89 -3.28 24.45
CA TYR A 138 -2.64 -2.33 23.63
C TYR A 138 -2.05 -2.23 22.22
N VAL A 139 -2.93 -2.16 21.22
CA VAL A 139 -2.56 -1.97 19.82
C VAL A 139 -3.18 -0.67 19.32
N ALA A 140 -2.35 0.28 18.91
CA ALA A 140 -2.79 1.49 18.22
C ALA A 140 -2.81 1.23 16.72
N VAL A 141 -3.84 1.77 16.05
CA VAL A 141 -3.98 1.72 14.60
C VAL A 141 -4.29 3.13 14.12
N GLU A 142 -3.40 3.69 13.33
CA GLU A 142 -3.51 5.08 12.86
C GLU A 142 -3.35 5.15 11.35
N PRO A 143 -4.07 6.06 10.66
CA PRO A 143 -3.83 6.33 9.25
C PRO A 143 -2.36 6.70 9.01
N LEU A 144 -1.77 6.13 7.96
CA LEU A 144 -0.39 6.37 7.57
C LEU A 144 -0.37 6.93 6.14
N PRO A 145 0.29 8.08 5.89
CA PRO A 145 0.48 8.56 4.53
C PRO A 145 1.18 7.51 3.68
N THR A 146 0.73 7.33 2.44
CA THR A 146 1.35 6.37 1.50
C THR A 146 2.78 6.75 1.09
N SER A 147 3.21 7.97 1.44
CA SER A 147 4.57 8.49 1.27
C SER A 147 5.44 8.38 2.54
N ASP A 148 4.93 7.80 3.63
CA ASP A 148 5.71 7.66 4.87
C ASP A 148 6.91 6.72 4.66
N PRO A 149 8.11 7.03 5.18
CA PRO A 149 9.29 6.19 5.04
C PRO A 149 9.13 4.75 5.54
N LEU A 150 8.19 4.47 6.45
CA LEU A 150 7.90 3.10 6.88
C LEU A 150 7.43 2.19 5.72
N VAL A 151 6.79 2.80 4.73
CA VAL A 151 6.14 2.13 3.60
C VAL A 151 6.75 2.53 2.25
N ASP A 152 8.02 2.96 2.21
CA ASP A 152 8.67 3.45 0.99
C ASP A 152 9.18 2.34 0.05
N ARG A 153 9.56 1.20 0.62
CA ARG A 153 10.13 0.04 -0.07
C ARG A 153 9.11 -0.71 -0.94
N PRO A 154 9.56 -1.32 -2.06
CA PRO A 154 8.68 -2.09 -2.91
C PRO A 154 8.20 -3.35 -2.20
N VAL A 155 6.97 -3.75 -2.45
CA VAL A 155 6.43 -5.00 -1.90
C VAL A 155 6.87 -6.19 -2.76
N ARG A 156 7.22 -7.30 -2.12
CA ARG A 156 7.48 -8.59 -2.78
C ARG A 156 6.24 -9.46 -2.68
N PHE A 157 5.78 -10.00 -3.80
CA PHE A 157 4.72 -10.99 -3.79
C PHE A 157 5.21 -12.34 -3.28
N VAL A 158 4.42 -12.97 -2.42
CA VAL A 158 4.65 -14.35 -1.96
C VAL A 158 3.46 -15.19 -2.41
N PRO A 159 3.61 -16.08 -3.41
CA PRO A 159 2.52 -16.89 -3.93
C PRO A 159 1.81 -17.69 -2.83
N PHE A 160 0.52 -17.97 -3.03
CA PHE A 160 -0.18 -18.91 -2.16
C PHE A 160 0.26 -20.33 -2.51
N ASP A 161 1.00 -20.97 -1.61
CA ASP A 161 1.43 -22.35 -1.82
C ASP A 161 0.23 -23.29 -1.64
N GLN A 162 -0.40 -23.72 -2.74
CA GLN A 162 -1.50 -24.70 -2.71
C GLN A 162 -1.00 -26.14 -2.44
N GLY A 163 0.31 -26.35 -2.31
CA GLY A 163 0.95 -27.65 -2.25
C GLY A 163 1.49 -28.03 -0.87
N GLY A 164 0.62 -28.55 0.00
CA GLY A 164 1.00 -29.58 0.98
C GLY A 164 1.56 -29.12 2.33
N GLY A 165 0.85 -29.52 3.39
CA GLY A 165 1.40 -29.62 4.75
C GLY A 165 1.10 -28.43 5.63
N GLY A 166 0.21 -28.64 6.61
CA GLY A 166 -0.07 -27.64 7.64
C GLY A 166 1.22 -27.16 8.30
N THR A 167 1.42 -25.85 8.30
CA THR A 167 2.31 -25.19 9.24
C THR A 167 1.49 -24.16 10.00
N CYS A 168 1.10 -24.54 11.21
CA CYS A 168 1.06 -23.59 12.31
C CYS A 168 2.40 -22.84 12.30
N GLY A 169 2.39 -21.52 12.09
CA GLY A 169 3.59 -20.70 12.26
C GLY A 169 4.38 -20.43 10.98
N GLY A 170 3.74 -19.82 9.99
CA GLY A 170 4.49 -18.93 9.10
C GLY A 170 5.09 -17.79 9.94
N CYS A 171 6.31 -17.97 10.41
CA CYS A 171 7.14 -16.89 10.92
C CYS A 171 7.55 -16.04 9.72
N TRP A 172 7.01 -14.83 9.66
CA TRP A 172 7.41 -13.77 8.73
C TRP A 172 8.27 -12.77 9.49
#